data_AF-Q2PBQ2-F1
#
_entry.id   AF-Q2PBQ2-F1
#
_cell.length_a   1.000
_cell.length_b   1.000
_cell.length_c   1.000
_cell.angle_alpha   90.00
_cell.angle_beta   90.00
_cell.angle_gamma   90.00
#
_symmetry.space_group_name_H-M   'P 1'
#
loop_
_entity.id
_entity.type
_entity.pdbx_description
1 polymer ?
#
loop_
_entity_poly.entity_id
_entity_poly.type
_entity_poly.pdbx_seq_one_letter_code
_entity_poly.pdbx_strand_id
1 'polypeptide(L)'
;GRAIVWGDIALIDGNINAQGKDIAKTGGFVETSGHYLSIGNDAAVEAKEWLLDPDNVTISNGNDDQSQLKDDRGDSPNKILADNKHTVNNKTLSTALAKGIGVNISAKKKVNVTADINVHNGTLTLHSEQGGVEINGDITSEQNGNLTIKAGSWVDVHKNITIGTGFLNITAGGSVAFEKAGGDKGRAASDAKIVAQGVITAGSGQDFRFNNVSLNGTGRGLKFITAKGNKGNFSAKFDGVLNISGNISINHTANNQLSYFHRQGYTYWNLTQLNVDSDSSFSLTSIKDAIKVGGYDNAKDKKNTGGIGFTRDTIFNVKQGARVDISYTLPISPVKNSRIAAVNFDGNITVKGGGVVNLKFNALSNNYKTPGVNISSRFINVTEGSQLNITGSMPSTTLFNVANDLIINATNSF
;
A
#
# COMPACT_ATOMS: atom_id res chain seq x y z
N GLY A 1 -13.04 -34.90 18.77
CA GLY A 1 -13.78 -34.46 19.97
C GLY A 1 -14.06 -32.97 19.93
N ARG A 2 -14.59 -32.38 21.00
CA ARG A 2 -14.78 -30.92 21.14
C ARG A 2 -14.36 -30.50 22.55
N ALA A 3 -13.50 -29.49 22.66
CA ALA A 3 -13.14 -28.87 23.94
C ALA A 3 -13.38 -27.36 23.86
N ILE A 4 -14.09 -26.82 24.85
CA ILE A 4 -14.30 -25.38 25.00
C ILE A 4 -13.81 -25.01 26.39
N VAL A 5 -12.84 -24.10 26.45
CA VAL A 5 -12.33 -23.54 27.69
C VAL A 5 -12.71 -22.07 27.70
N TRP A 6 -13.70 -21.73 28.53
CA TRP A 6 -14.11 -20.35 28.79
C TRP A 6 -13.88 -20.03 30.26
N GLY A 7 -13.33 -18.85 30.55
CA GLY A 7 -13.25 -18.32 31.90
C GLY A 7 -13.04 -16.82 31.91
N ASP A 8 -13.47 -16.15 32.97
CA ASP A 8 -13.17 -14.71 33.16
C ASP A 8 -11.65 -14.48 33.17
N ILE A 9 -10.88 -15.42 33.74
CA ILE A 9 -9.45 -15.56 33.50
C ILE A 9 -9.23 -16.98 32.99
N ALA A 10 -8.87 -17.11 31.72
CA ALA A 10 -8.55 -18.38 31.07
C ALA A 10 -7.04 -18.50 30.92
N LEU A 11 -6.41 -19.27 31.82
CA LEU A 11 -4.99 -19.59 31.74
C LEU A 11 -4.84 -20.97 31.08
N ILE A 12 -4.36 -21.00 29.85
CA ILE A 12 -4.12 -22.23 29.10
C ILE A 12 -2.63 -22.51 29.15
N ASP A 13 -2.20 -23.39 30.04
CA ASP A 13 -0.79 -23.73 30.26
C ASP A 13 -0.58 -25.26 30.26
N GLY A 14 -1.35 -25.95 29.42
CA GLY A 14 -1.34 -27.40 29.30
C GLY A 14 -1.63 -27.87 27.88
N ASN A 15 -1.66 -29.19 27.70
CA ASN A 15 -1.95 -29.78 26.39
C ASN A 15 -3.44 -30.13 26.25
N ILE A 16 -4.10 -29.58 25.23
CA ILE A 16 -5.44 -29.97 24.79
C ILE A 16 -5.31 -30.84 23.54
N ASN A 17 -5.33 -32.16 23.74
CA ASN A 17 -5.32 -33.12 22.65
C ASN A 17 -6.75 -33.45 22.22
N ALA A 18 -7.15 -32.93 21.06
CA ALA A 18 -8.40 -33.25 20.39
C ALA A 18 -8.14 -34.02 19.07
N GLN A 19 -7.06 -34.80 18.99
CA GLN A 19 -6.69 -35.53 17.78
C GLN A 19 -7.70 -36.62 17.39
N GLY A 20 -7.74 -36.89 16.09
CA GLY A 20 -8.27 -38.14 15.53
C GLY A 20 -7.14 -38.89 14.82
N LYS A 21 -7.42 -40.06 14.26
CA LYS A 21 -6.42 -40.89 13.54
C LYS A 21 -5.72 -40.11 12.40
N ASP A 22 -6.43 -39.16 11.81
CA ASP A 22 -5.92 -38.15 10.88
C ASP A 22 -6.39 -36.79 11.41
N ILE A 23 -5.50 -35.96 11.94
CA ILE A 23 -5.85 -34.68 12.60
C ILE A 23 -6.58 -33.72 11.66
N ALA A 24 -6.28 -33.76 10.36
CA ALA A 24 -6.92 -32.89 9.37
C ALA A 24 -8.33 -33.36 8.98
N LYS A 25 -8.57 -34.69 9.01
CA LYS A 25 -9.87 -35.27 8.60
C LYS A 25 -10.80 -35.62 9.75
N THR A 26 -10.23 -36.07 10.86
CA THR A 26 -10.93 -36.67 12.02
C THR A 26 -10.55 -36.00 13.34
N GLY A 27 -9.67 -35.00 13.32
CA GLY A 27 -9.38 -34.15 14.47
C GLY A 27 -10.59 -33.34 14.92
N GLY A 28 -10.59 -33.02 16.20
CA GLY A 28 -11.63 -32.28 16.90
C GLY A 28 -11.46 -30.77 16.88
N PHE A 29 -12.37 -30.07 17.56
CA PHE A 29 -12.40 -28.61 17.67
C PHE A 29 -11.98 -28.18 19.08
N VAL A 30 -11.15 -27.14 19.17
CA VAL A 30 -10.77 -26.50 20.44
C VAL A 30 -11.06 -25.00 20.38
N GLU A 31 -11.76 -24.47 21.37
CA GLU A 31 -11.90 -23.03 21.59
C GLU A 31 -11.37 -22.69 22.97
N THR A 32 -10.50 -21.69 23.06
CA THR A 32 -10.04 -21.14 24.33
C THR A 32 -10.32 -19.66 24.31
N SER A 33 -11.18 -19.21 25.21
CA SER A 33 -11.69 -17.85 25.19
C SER A 33 -11.92 -17.38 26.62
N GLY A 34 -11.94 -16.07 26.84
CA GLY A 34 -12.05 -15.54 28.20
C GLY A 34 -11.87 -14.04 28.26
N HIS A 35 -12.21 -13.44 29.41
CA HIS A 35 -11.96 -12.01 29.61
C HIS A 35 -10.46 -11.69 29.72
N TYR A 36 -9.68 -12.60 30.29
CA TYR A 36 -8.22 -12.57 30.27
C TYR A 36 -7.72 -13.94 29.82
N LEU A 37 -7.45 -14.06 28.54
CA LEU A 37 -6.87 -15.27 27.98
C LEU A 37 -5.35 -15.16 27.97
N SER A 38 -4.68 -16.06 28.67
CA SER A 38 -3.22 -16.22 28.61
C SER A 38 -2.90 -17.64 28.14
N ILE A 39 -2.16 -17.75 27.04
CA ILE A 39 -1.63 -19.02 26.56
C ILE A 39 -0.17 -19.11 27.01
N GLY A 40 0.12 -20.06 27.89
CA GLY A 40 1.47 -20.32 28.39
C GLY A 40 2.38 -20.90 27.31
N ASN A 41 3.70 -20.79 27.53
CA ASN A 41 4.71 -21.12 26.51
C ASN A 41 4.75 -22.61 26.15
N ASP A 42 4.33 -23.47 27.08
CA ASP A 42 4.28 -24.93 26.91
C ASP A 42 2.87 -25.44 26.55
N ALA A 43 1.93 -24.53 26.32
CA ALA A 43 0.59 -24.88 25.91
C ALA A 43 0.58 -25.44 24.48
N ALA A 44 0.02 -26.63 24.32
CA ALA A 44 -0.09 -27.31 23.04
C ALA A 44 -1.54 -27.65 22.75
N VAL A 45 -2.06 -27.22 21.61
CA VAL A 45 -3.42 -27.58 21.16
C VAL A 45 -3.30 -28.42 19.91
N GLU A 46 -3.63 -29.69 20.02
CA GLU A 46 -3.62 -30.64 18.91
C GLU A 46 -5.05 -30.89 18.45
N ALA A 47 -5.54 -29.97 17.62
CA ALA A 47 -6.90 -29.97 17.12
C ALA A 47 -6.91 -29.69 15.62
N LYS A 48 -8.05 -29.97 14.98
CA LYS A 48 -8.30 -29.53 13.61
C LYS A 48 -8.46 -28.01 13.53
N GLU A 49 -9.03 -27.36 14.56
CA GLU A 49 -9.36 -25.92 14.61
C GLU A 49 -9.14 -25.32 16.01
N TRP A 50 -8.60 -24.09 16.11
CA TRP A 50 -8.36 -23.29 17.34
C TRP A 50 -8.68 -21.78 17.14
N LEU A 51 -9.43 -21.11 18.06
CA LEU A 51 -9.99 -19.74 17.90
C LEU A 51 -9.73 -18.79 19.11
N LEU A 52 -9.28 -17.53 18.90
CA LEU A 52 -8.84 -16.58 19.96
C LEU A 52 -9.20 -15.06 19.84
N ASP A 53 -10.14 -14.58 19.02
CA ASP A 53 -10.48 -13.13 18.90
C ASP A 53 -11.90 -12.95 18.29
N PRO A 54 -12.57 -11.77 18.38
CA PRO A 54 -13.77 -11.53 17.57
C PRO A 54 -13.42 -11.59 16.08
N ASP A 55 -14.24 -12.31 15.33
CA ASP A 55 -14.02 -12.49 13.89
C ASP A 55 -13.97 -11.15 13.14
N ASN A 56 -14.88 -10.24 13.44
CA ASN A 56 -14.88 -8.88 12.90
C ASN A 56 -15.17 -7.86 14.00
N VAL A 57 -14.62 -6.66 13.84
CA VAL A 57 -14.91 -5.51 14.69
C VAL A 57 -15.32 -4.32 13.83
N THR A 58 -16.36 -3.60 14.25
CA THR A 58 -16.82 -2.36 13.61
C THR A 58 -16.65 -1.17 14.54
N ILE A 59 -16.10 -0.06 14.05
CA ILE A 59 -16.11 1.24 14.75
C ILE A 59 -17.19 2.10 14.11
N SER A 60 -18.23 2.43 14.88
CA SER A 60 -19.41 3.16 14.39
C SER A 60 -19.76 4.34 15.29
N ASN A 61 -20.66 5.21 14.82
CA ASN A 61 -21.19 6.27 15.66
C ASN A 61 -21.98 5.69 16.83
N GLY A 62 -21.86 6.30 18.00
CA GLY A 62 -22.53 5.87 19.22
C GLY A 62 -22.10 6.70 20.42
N ASN A 63 -22.83 6.57 21.53
CA ASN A 63 -22.54 7.28 22.77
C ASN A 63 -21.30 6.72 23.48
N ASP A 64 -20.74 7.51 24.40
CA ASP A 64 -19.64 7.05 25.24
C ASP A 64 -20.11 5.87 26.12
N ASP A 65 -19.44 4.75 25.98
CA ASP A 65 -19.61 3.55 26.79
C ASP A 65 -18.22 3.01 27.12
N GLN A 66 -17.68 3.48 28.24
CA GLN A 66 -16.34 3.11 28.71
C GLN A 66 -16.19 1.60 28.94
N SER A 67 -17.28 0.83 29.06
CA SER A 67 -17.22 -0.64 29.18
C SER A 67 -16.78 -1.34 27.89
N GLN A 68 -16.74 -0.62 26.76
CA GLN A 68 -16.27 -1.15 25.48
C GLN A 68 -14.74 -1.18 25.39
N LEU A 69 -14.04 -0.49 26.28
CA LEU A 69 -12.60 -0.46 26.37
C LEU A 69 -12.15 -0.91 27.77
N LYS A 70 -11.06 -1.66 27.83
CA LYS A 70 -10.41 -2.04 29.10
C LYS A 70 -8.92 -1.71 29.05
N ASP A 71 -8.26 -1.73 30.18
CA ASP A 71 -6.81 -1.56 30.25
C ASP A 71 -6.11 -2.70 29.50
N ASP A 72 -5.08 -2.34 28.71
CA ASP A 72 -4.23 -3.29 28.00
C ASP A 72 -3.46 -4.17 28.98
N ARG A 73 -2.84 -3.54 29.98
CA ARG A 73 -2.12 -4.14 31.11
C ARG A 73 -2.31 -3.26 32.34
N GLY A 74 -2.28 -3.84 33.53
CA GLY A 74 -2.63 -3.13 34.79
C GLY A 74 -1.73 -1.94 35.16
N ASP A 75 -0.61 -1.74 34.47
CA ASP A 75 0.33 -0.62 34.64
C ASP A 75 0.33 0.36 33.44
N SER A 76 -0.42 0.07 32.37
CA SER A 76 -0.45 0.85 31.14
C SER A 76 -1.72 1.71 31.07
N PRO A 77 -1.63 3.00 30.72
CA PRO A 77 -2.81 3.81 30.46
C PRO A 77 -3.52 3.42 29.15
N ASN A 78 -2.89 2.57 28.32
CA ASN A 78 -3.41 2.15 27.03
C ASN A 78 -4.66 1.27 27.18
N LYS A 79 -5.53 1.39 26.20
CA LYS A 79 -6.79 0.67 26.13
C LYS A 79 -6.79 -0.35 25.01
N ILE A 80 -7.47 -1.46 25.25
CA ILE A 80 -7.83 -2.45 24.25
C ILE A 80 -9.35 -2.62 24.21
N LEU A 81 -9.83 -3.22 23.12
CA LEU A 81 -11.22 -3.65 23.04
C LEU A 81 -11.56 -4.58 24.20
N ALA A 82 -12.66 -4.28 24.91
CA ALA A 82 -13.17 -5.17 25.94
C ALA A 82 -13.68 -6.48 25.30
N ASP A 83 -13.66 -7.56 26.06
CA ASP A 83 -13.92 -8.89 25.51
C ASP A 83 -15.36 -9.04 25.02
N ASN A 84 -15.54 -9.95 24.06
CA ASN A 84 -16.83 -10.22 23.41
C ASN A 84 -17.47 -8.99 22.75
N LYS A 85 -16.73 -7.89 22.56
CA LYS A 85 -17.22 -6.73 21.83
C LYS A 85 -16.86 -6.86 20.35
N HIS A 86 -17.87 -6.69 19.51
CA HIS A 86 -17.74 -6.64 18.04
C HIS A 86 -17.93 -5.24 17.48
N THR A 87 -18.30 -4.28 18.34
CA THR A 87 -18.50 -2.89 17.97
C THR A 87 -17.89 -1.98 19.02
N VAL A 88 -17.25 -0.90 18.57
CA VAL A 88 -16.78 0.20 19.42
C VAL A 88 -17.44 1.48 18.97
N ASN A 89 -18.00 2.22 19.91
CA ASN A 89 -18.55 3.53 19.65
C ASN A 89 -17.40 4.53 19.48
N ASN A 90 -17.48 5.33 18.42
CA ASN A 90 -16.49 6.38 18.15
C ASN A 90 -16.35 7.37 19.31
N LYS A 91 -17.44 7.67 20.04
CA LYS A 91 -17.35 8.57 21.19
C LYS A 91 -16.48 7.99 22.30
N THR A 92 -16.63 6.70 22.61
CA THR A 92 -15.76 6.01 23.59
C THR A 92 -14.30 6.09 23.20
N LEU A 93 -14.00 5.77 21.93
CA LEU A 93 -12.65 5.78 21.37
C LEU A 93 -12.04 7.19 21.40
N SER A 94 -12.79 8.20 20.96
CA SER A 94 -12.38 9.60 20.96
C SER A 94 -12.14 10.14 22.38
N THR A 95 -12.98 9.77 23.37
CA THR A 95 -12.79 10.15 24.79
C THR A 95 -11.46 9.64 25.34
N ALA A 96 -11.05 8.41 24.98
CA ALA A 96 -9.75 7.87 25.39
C ALA A 96 -8.61 8.59 24.67
N LEU A 97 -8.68 8.72 23.33
CA LEU A 97 -7.64 9.34 22.51
C LEU A 97 -7.39 10.81 22.87
N ALA A 98 -8.43 11.55 23.26
CA ALA A 98 -8.32 12.94 23.74
C ALA A 98 -7.49 13.11 25.03
N LYS A 99 -7.27 12.02 25.78
CA LYS A 99 -6.40 11.99 26.97
C LYS A 99 -4.94 11.64 26.62
N GLY A 100 -4.59 11.55 25.33
CA GLY A 100 -3.27 11.11 24.87
C GLY A 100 -3.06 9.60 25.00
N ILE A 101 -4.11 8.82 25.24
CA ILE A 101 -4.04 7.38 25.49
C ILE A 101 -3.89 6.61 24.16
N GLY A 102 -3.12 5.52 24.17
CA GLY A 102 -3.11 4.55 23.08
C GLY A 102 -4.34 3.63 23.11
N VAL A 103 -5.02 3.43 21.99
CA VAL A 103 -6.16 2.50 21.84
C VAL A 103 -5.85 1.47 20.77
N ASN A 104 -5.92 0.18 21.11
CA ASN A 104 -5.70 -0.92 20.17
C ASN A 104 -7.00 -1.70 19.92
N ILE A 105 -7.42 -1.76 18.65
CA ILE A 105 -8.59 -2.51 18.20
C ILE A 105 -8.12 -3.66 17.31
N SER A 106 -8.39 -4.90 17.73
CA SER A 106 -7.98 -6.12 17.04
C SER A 106 -9.18 -6.96 16.62
N ALA A 107 -9.06 -7.65 15.47
CA ALA A 107 -10.02 -8.64 15.00
C ALA A 107 -9.29 -9.77 14.25
N LYS A 108 -9.89 -10.96 14.19
CA LYS A 108 -9.31 -12.08 13.42
C LYS A 108 -9.37 -11.83 11.91
N LYS A 109 -10.53 -11.42 11.39
CA LYS A 109 -10.78 -11.26 9.94
C LYS A 109 -10.79 -9.81 9.51
N LYS A 110 -11.64 -8.95 10.07
CA LYS A 110 -11.80 -7.58 9.55
C LYS A 110 -12.03 -6.55 10.64
N VAL A 111 -11.35 -5.41 10.51
CA VAL A 111 -11.72 -4.16 11.21
C VAL A 111 -12.38 -3.22 10.20
N ASN A 112 -13.59 -2.76 10.50
CA ASN A 112 -14.35 -1.84 9.66
C ASN A 112 -14.61 -0.52 10.39
N VAL A 113 -14.09 0.59 9.89
CA VAL A 113 -14.30 1.92 10.47
C VAL A 113 -15.34 2.66 9.65
N THR A 114 -16.55 2.79 10.17
CA THR A 114 -17.67 3.47 9.48
C THR A 114 -17.96 4.86 10.02
N ALA A 115 -17.36 5.23 11.15
CA ALA A 115 -17.47 6.54 11.77
C ALA A 115 -16.21 7.38 11.56
N ASP A 116 -16.38 8.69 11.63
CA ASP A 116 -15.27 9.64 11.63
C ASP A 116 -14.60 9.63 13.01
N ILE A 117 -13.29 9.45 13.06
CA ILE A 117 -12.50 9.36 14.28
C ILE A 117 -11.61 10.61 14.42
N ASN A 118 -11.55 11.19 15.61
CA ASN A 118 -10.51 12.13 15.98
C ASN A 118 -9.51 11.42 16.92
N VAL A 119 -8.26 11.27 16.48
CA VAL A 119 -7.20 10.66 17.29
C VAL A 119 -6.55 11.63 18.26
N HIS A 120 -6.90 12.93 18.21
CA HIS A 120 -6.40 13.97 19.11
C HIS A 120 -4.87 13.89 19.24
N ASN A 121 -4.31 13.86 20.45
CA ASN A 121 -2.90 13.61 20.70
C ASN A 121 -2.61 12.14 21.08
N GLY A 122 -3.60 11.24 20.99
CA GLY A 122 -3.49 9.82 21.29
C GLY A 122 -2.90 9.00 20.15
N THR A 123 -2.92 7.68 20.31
CA THR A 123 -2.47 6.74 19.27
C THR A 123 -3.52 5.68 19.03
N LEU A 124 -4.00 5.54 17.79
CA LEU A 124 -4.93 4.49 17.40
C LEU A 124 -4.19 3.39 16.65
N THR A 125 -4.33 2.14 17.12
CA THR A 125 -3.90 0.95 16.38
C THR A 125 -5.11 0.15 15.92
N LEU A 126 -5.20 -0.11 14.62
CA LEU A 126 -6.18 -1.02 14.03
C LEU A 126 -5.47 -2.27 13.53
N HIS A 127 -5.89 -3.45 13.98
CA HIS A 127 -5.25 -4.70 13.67
C HIS A 127 -6.25 -5.76 13.18
N SER A 128 -5.99 -6.35 12.00
CA SER A 128 -6.66 -7.57 11.57
C SER A 128 -5.65 -8.69 11.33
N GLU A 129 -5.80 -9.83 11.99
CA GLU A 129 -4.82 -10.93 11.93
C GLU A 129 -4.70 -11.53 10.52
N GLN A 130 -5.85 -11.88 9.90
CA GLN A 130 -5.88 -12.67 8.67
C GLN A 130 -6.41 -11.87 7.46
N GLY A 131 -7.46 -11.06 7.67
CA GLY A 131 -8.10 -10.31 6.60
C GLY A 131 -7.63 -8.87 6.54
N GLY A 132 -8.55 -7.92 6.52
CA GLY A 132 -8.24 -6.53 6.18
C GLY A 132 -8.76 -5.47 7.12
N VAL A 133 -8.29 -4.25 6.91
CA VAL A 133 -8.80 -3.05 7.57
C VAL A 133 -9.41 -2.13 6.52
N GLU A 134 -10.67 -1.77 6.73
CA GLU A 134 -11.43 -0.90 5.83
C GLU A 134 -11.81 0.39 6.54
N ILE A 135 -11.44 1.53 5.94
CA ILE A 135 -11.69 2.86 6.51
C ILE A 135 -12.71 3.60 5.63
N ASN A 136 -13.94 3.65 6.09
CA ASN A 136 -15.09 4.30 5.45
C ASN A 136 -15.44 5.67 6.06
N GLY A 137 -14.85 6.02 7.21
CA GLY A 137 -14.95 7.35 7.84
C GLY A 137 -13.63 8.13 7.78
N ASP A 138 -13.68 9.42 8.05
CA ASP A 138 -12.49 10.27 8.14
C ASP A 138 -11.70 9.96 9.42
N ILE A 139 -10.37 9.98 9.38
CA ILE A 139 -9.52 9.92 10.58
C ILE A 139 -8.71 11.21 10.68
N THR A 140 -8.85 11.94 11.79
CA THR A 140 -8.32 13.30 11.94
C THR A 140 -7.51 13.48 13.22
N SER A 141 -6.59 14.44 13.21
CA SER A 141 -5.94 14.99 14.41
C SER A 141 -5.46 16.41 14.16
N GLU A 142 -5.79 17.30 15.09
CA GLU A 142 -5.25 18.66 15.17
C GLU A 142 -4.07 18.77 16.16
N GLN A 143 -3.75 17.68 16.85
CA GLN A 143 -2.79 17.64 17.97
C GLN A 143 -1.68 16.61 17.74
N ASN A 144 -1.40 16.27 16.48
CA ASN A 144 -0.33 15.37 16.06
C ASN A 144 -0.38 13.95 16.66
N GLY A 145 -1.57 13.41 16.86
CA GLY A 145 -1.79 12.00 17.23
C GLY A 145 -1.38 11.03 16.12
N ASN A 146 -1.29 9.74 16.44
CA ASN A 146 -0.75 8.72 15.55
C ASN A 146 -1.81 7.70 15.13
N LEU A 147 -1.65 7.16 13.92
CA LEU A 147 -2.46 6.05 13.40
C LEU A 147 -1.54 4.92 12.92
N THR A 148 -1.72 3.74 13.50
CA THR A 148 -1.06 2.51 13.05
C THR A 148 -2.13 1.53 12.56
N ILE A 149 -1.95 0.99 11.35
CA ILE A 149 -2.82 -0.05 10.78
C ILE A 149 -1.97 -1.26 10.45
N LYS A 150 -2.36 -2.43 10.94
CA LYS A 150 -1.71 -3.72 10.65
C LYS A 150 -2.76 -4.70 10.13
N ALA A 151 -2.58 -5.24 8.94
CA ALA A 151 -3.53 -6.17 8.34
C ALA A 151 -2.83 -7.40 7.76
N GLY A 152 -3.37 -8.59 8.02
CA GLY A 152 -2.90 -9.84 7.42
C GLY A 152 -3.02 -9.89 5.90
N SER A 153 -3.99 -9.17 5.33
CA SER A 153 -4.29 -9.16 3.90
C SER A 153 -4.31 -7.75 3.32
N TRP A 154 -5.30 -6.90 3.56
CA TRP A 154 -5.43 -5.65 2.81
C TRP A 154 -5.78 -4.46 3.70
N VAL A 155 -5.45 -3.26 3.23
CA VAL A 155 -5.88 -2.00 3.83
C VAL A 155 -6.48 -1.13 2.75
N ASP A 156 -7.77 -0.82 2.86
CA ASP A 156 -8.49 0.03 1.93
C ASP A 156 -9.01 1.28 2.66
N VAL A 157 -8.60 2.44 2.17
CA VAL A 157 -8.98 3.75 2.71
C VAL A 157 -9.85 4.48 1.71
N HIS A 158 -11.10 4.72 2.10
CA HIS A 158 -12.13 5.27 1.24
C HIS A 158 -12.42 6.76 1.47
N LYS A 159 -11.88 7.31 2.55
CA LYS A 159 -12.07 8.69 3.03
C LYS A 159 -10.73 9.35 3.36
N ASN A 160 -10.75 10.44 4.14
CA ASN A 160 -9.57 11.21 4.47
C ASN A 160 -8.83 10.64 5.69
N ILE A 161 -7.50 10.79 5.70
CA ILE A 161 -6.67 10.65 6.90
C ILE A 161 -5.85 11.93 7.03
N THR A 162 -6.12 12.75 8.05
CA THR A 162 -5.47 14.05 8.26
C THR A 162 -4.97 14.15 9.69
N ILE A 163 -3.70 13.78 9.93
CA ILE A 163 -3.12 13.74 11.28
C ILE A 163 -1.95 14.73 11.46
N GLY A 164 -1.87 15.75 10.60
CA GLY A 164 -0.88 16.82 10.70
C GLY A 164 0.55 16.28 10.61
N THR A 165 1.38 16.56 11.62
CA THR A 165 2.74 16.00 11.72
C THR A 165 2.79 14.70 12.53
N GLY A 166 1.65 14.11 12.88
CA GLY A 166 1.56 12.78 13.46
C GLY A 166 1.98 11.67 12.46
N PHE A 167 2.23 10.47 12.99
CA PHE A 167 2.67 9.34 12.19
C PHE A 167 1.51 8.46 11.70
N LEU A 168 1.45 8.26 10.38
CA LEU A 168 0.62 7.26 9.70
C LEU A 168 1.50 6.08 9.32
N ASN A 169 1.33 4.96 10.01
CA ASN A 169 2.03 3.71 9.70
C ASN A 169 1.03 2.64 9.27
N ILE A 170 1.22 2.09 8.08
CA ILE A 170 0.35 1.02 7.56
C ILE A 170 1.24 -0.18 7.21
N THR A 171 0.84 -1.38 7.60
CA THR A 171 1.47 -2.63 7.18
C THR A 171 0.39 -3.62 6.78
N ALA A 172 0.33 -3.98 5.51
CA ALA A 172 -0.57 -5.01 4.97
C ALA A 172 0.25 -6.21 4.48
N GLY A 173 -0.22 -7.44 4.74
CA GLY A 173 0.36 -8.65 4.13
C GLY A 173 0.08 -8.78 2.62
N GLY A 174 -0.86 -7.98 2.11
CA GLY A 174 -1.34 -7.87 0.73
C GLY A 174 -1.30 -6.41 0.25
N SER A 175 -2.38 -5.93 -0.37
CA SER A 175 -2.42 -4.60 -1.00
C SER A 175 -2.79 -3.46 -0.06
N VAL A 176 -2.37 -2.24 -0.40
CA VAL A 176 -2.88 -1.00 0.21
C VAL A 176 -3.52 -0.12 -0.85
N ALA A 177 -4.74 0.36 -0.59
CA ALA A 177 -5.49 1.20 -1.52
C ALA A 177 -6.01 2.50 -0.89
N PHE A 178 -5.95 3.58 -1.68
CA PHE A 178 -6.61 4.85 -1.42
C PHE A 178 -7.54 5.16 -2.59
N GLU A 179 -8.79 4.76 -2.46
CA GLU A 179 -9.78 4.77 -3.55
C GLU A 179 -11.20 4.83 -2.99
N LYS A 180 -12.17 5.29 -3.76
CA LYS A 180 -13.59 5.27 -3.33
C LYS A 180 -14.05 3.83 -3.07
N ALA A 181 -14.93 3.66 -2.09
CA ALA A 181 -15.56 2.37 -1.80
C ALA A 181 -16.41 1.89 -2.98
N GLY A 182 -16.57 0.57 -3.11
CA GLY A 182 -17.40 -0.05 -4.15
C GLY A 182 -16.75 -0.09 -5.54
N GLY A 183 -17.56 -0.43 -6.55
CA GLY A 183 -17.10 -0.60 -7.94
C GLY A 183 -16.93 0.70 -8.71
N ASP A 184 -17.74 1.72 -8.41
CA ASP A 184 -17.57 3.07 -8.96
C ASP A 184 -16.46 3.80 -8.21
N LYS A 185 -15.36 4.09 -8.92
CA LYS A 185 -14.22 4.81 -8.36
C LYS A 185 -14.28 6.32 -8.60
N GLY A 186 -15.38 6.86 -9.14
CA GLY A 186 -15.53 8.29 -9.39
C GLY A 186 -15.62 9.13 -8.11
N ARG A 187 -14.60 9.96 -7.86
CA ARG A 187 -14.57 11.07 -6.89
C ARG A 187 -13.56 12.13 -7.35
N ALA A 188 -13.62 13.35 -6.83
CA ALA A 188 -12.53 14.30 -7.05
C ALA A 188 -11.34 13.93 -6.14
N ALA A 189 -10.12 14.19 -6.61
CA ALA A 189 -8.91 13.94 -5.81
C ALA A 189 -8.85 14.80 -4.53
N SER A 190 -9.56 15.93 -4.51
CA SER A 190 -9.73 16.79 -3.33
C SER A 190 -10.55 16.13 -2.22
N ASP A 191 -11.37 15.13 -2.54
CA ASP A 191 -12.34 14.53 -1.60
C ASP A 191 -11.74 13.34 -0.85
N ALA A 192 -10.48 13.00 -1.15
CA ALA A 192 -9.71 11.97 -0.48
C ALA A 192 -8.27 12.44 -0.28
N LYS A 193 -8.01 12.95 0.91
CA LYS A 193 -6.74 13.53 1.32
C LYS A 193 -6.08 12.66 2.37
N ILE A 194 -4.82 12.35 2.13
CA ILE A 194 -3.92 11.76 3.13
C ILE A 194 -2.92 12.84 3.50
N VAL A 195 -2.94 13.31 4.74
CA VAL A 195 -2.06 14.36 5.28
C VAL A 195 -1.39 13.82 6.53
N ALA A 196 -0.12 13.43 6.40
CA ALA A 196 0.64 12.81 7.47
C ALA A 196 2.14 12.73 7.13
N GLN A 197 2.94 12.26 8.08
CA GLN A 197 4.23 11.63 7.78
C GLN A 197 4.19 10.15 8.17
N GLY A 198 5.07 9.31 7.61
CA GLY A 198 5.18 7.91 8.03
C GLY A 198 5.43 6.92 6.90
N VAL A 199 5.25 5.63 7.21
CA VAL A 199 5.60 4.52 6.32
C VAL A 199 4.39 3.63 6.03
N ILE A 200 4.12 3.41 4.75
CA ILE A 200 3.04 2.56 4.26
C ILE A 200 3.66 1.35 3.56
N THR A 201 3.43 0.17 4.10
CA THR A 201 4.01 -1.09 3.65
C THR A 201 2.93 -1.99 3.08
N ALA A 202 3.02 -2.29 1.78
CA ALA A 202 2.27 -3.39 1.17
C ALA A 202 3.08 -4.70 1.24
N GLY A 203 2.42 -5.83 1.09
CA GLY A 203 3.04 -7.13 1.15
C GLY A 203 4.02 -7.42 0.01
N SER A 204 4.79 -8.50 0.18
CA SER A 204 5.74 -8.99 -0.82
C SER A 204 5.00 -9.43 -2.09
N GLY A 205 5.29 -8.80 -3.23
CA GLY A 205 4.64 -9.12 -4.50
C GLY A 205 3.29 -8.46 -4.73
N GLN A 206 2.93 -7.45 -3.93
CA GLN A 206 1.57 -6.91 -3.82
C GLN A 206 1.47 -5.46 -4.34
N ASP A 207 0.25 -4.94 -4.32
CA ASP A 207 -0.13 -3.76 -5.08
C ASP A 207 -0.38 -2.51 -4.23
N PHE A 208 -0.03 -1.36 -4.80
CA PHE A 208 -0.58 -0.06 -4.40
C PHE A 208 -1.65 0.39 -5.40
N ARG A 209 -2.82 0.78 -4.90
CA ARG A 209 -3.91 1.31 -5.74
C ARG A 209 -4.29 2.71 -5.31
N PHE A 210 -4.02 3.70 -6.14
CA PHE A 210 -4.45 5.08 -5.90
C PHE A 210 -5.44 5.49 -6.97
N ASN A 211 -6.60 5.99 -6.54
CA ASN A 211 -7.61 6.50 -7.45
C ASN A 211 -8.13 7.83 -6.91
N ASN A 212 -7.97 8.89 -7.71
CA ASN A 212 -8.44 10.24 -7.40
C ASN A 212 -8.15 10.60 -5.93
N VAL A 213 -6.88 10.86 -5.62
CA VAL A 213 -6.40 11.06 -4.24
C VAL A 213 -5.37 12.18 -4.17
N SER A 214 -5.33 12.88 -3.04
CA SER A 214 -4.29 13.84 -2.70
C SER A 214 -3.40 13.26 -1.60
N LEU A 215 -2.10 13.12 -1.85
CA LEU A 215 -1.11 12.68 -0.87
C LEU A 215 -0.25 13.88 -0.46
N ASN A 216 -0.32 14.23 0.82
CA ASN A 216 0.27 15.45 1.39
C ASN A 216 1.24 15.03 2.51
N GLY A 217 2.52 14.94 2.17
CA GLY A 217 3.56 14.54 3.10
C GLY A 217 3.96 15.70 3.99
N THR A 218 3.68 15.63 5.29
CA THR A 218 4.19 16.58 6.28
C THR A 218 5.57 16.14 6.78
N GLY A 219 6.32 17.01 7.47
CA GLY A 219 7.61 16.62 8.09
C GLY A 219 8.55 15.89 7.13
N ARG A 220 8.87 14.62 7.42
CA ARG A 220 9.73 13.77 6.56
C ARG A 220 9.02 13.21 5.31
N GLY A 221 7.71 13.38 5.20
CA GLY A 221 6.90 12.90 4.09
C GLY A 221 6.29 11.52 4.30
N LEU A 222 5.64 11.02 3.25
CA LEU A 222 5.09 9.66 3.21
C LEU A 222 5.95 8.75 2.35
N LYS A 223 6.32 7.61 2.92
CA LYS A 223 7.12 6.59 2.24
C LYS A 223 6.31 5.31 2.07
N PHE A 224 6.00 4.99 0.82
CA PHE A 224 5.36 3.73 0.43
C PHE A 224 6.46 2.73 0.08
N ILE A 225 6.41 1.53 0.68
CA ILE A 225 7.36 0.44 0.42
C ILE A 225 6.64 -0.89 0.26
N THR A 226 7.25 -1.81 -0.47
CA THR A 226 6.82 -3.22 -0.44
C THR A 226 7.67 -4.01 0.54
N ALA A 227 7.06 -4.90 1.31
CA ALA A 227 7.77 -5.82 2.18
C ALA A 227 8.73 -6.72 1.38
N LYS A 228 9.89 -7.01 1.99
CA LYS A 228 10.84 -7.99 1.44
C LYS A 228 10.31 -9.40 1.71
N GLY A 229 10.47 -10.29 0.75
CA GLY A 229 10.05 -11.68 0.88
C GLY A 229 10.45 -12.53 -0.32
N ASN A 230 9.78 -13.67 -0.48
CA ASN A 230 10.00 -14.60 -1.59
C ASN A 230 9.33 -14.16 -2.91
N LYS A 231 8.58 -13.03 -2.90
CA LYS A 231 7.98 -12.43 -4.09
C LYS A 231 8.44 -10.96 -4.24
N GLY A 232 9.21 -10.69 -5.27
CA GLY A 232 9.66 -9.34 -5.65
C GLY A 232 8.85 -8.76 -6.80
N ASN A 233 7.65 -9.25 -7.06
CA ASN A 233 6.76 -8.65 -8.05
C ASN A 233 6.35 -7.26 -7.56
N PHE A 234 6.15 -6.34 -8.50
CA PHE A 234 5.62 -5.02 -8.17
C PHE A 234 4.61 -4.66 -9.23
N SER A 235 3.35 -4.54 -8.81
CA SER A 235 2.31 -3.91 -9.60
C SER A 235 1.76 -2.73 -8.82
N ALA A 236 1.34 -1.71 -9.53
CA ALA A 236 0.67 -0.57 -8.95
C ALA A 236 -0.33 -0.04 -9.95
N LYS A 237 -1.39 0.58 -9.46
CA LYS A 237 -2.41 1.20 -10.29
C LYS A 237 -2.64 2.62 -9.81
N PHE A 238 -2.35 3.58 -10.68
CA PHE A 238 -2.58 5.00 -10.44
C PHE A 238 -3.63 5.46 -11.44
N ASP A 239 -4.84 5.74 -10.98
CA ASP A 239 -5.99 6.08 -11.81
C ASP A 239 -6.49 7.51 -11.54
N GLY A 240 -6.84 8.24 -12.60
CA GLY A 240 -7.51 9.54 -12.48
C GLY A 240 -6.54 10.68 -12.15
N VAL A 241 -6.84 11.47 -11.11
CA VAL A 241 -6.00 12.61 -10.69
C VAL A 241 -5.23 12.27 -9.42
N LEU A 242 -3.94 12.59 -9.40
CA LEU A 242 -3.08 12.49 -8.21
C LEU A 242 -2.55 13.87 -7.86
N ASN A 243 -2.81 14.33 -6.65
CA ASN A 243 -2.25 15.59 -6.14
C ASN A 243 -1.16 15.30 -5.09
N ILE A 244 -0.05 16.01 -5.16
CA ILE A 244 1.11 15.83 -4.29
C ILE A 244 1.49 17.17 -3.67
N SER A 245 1.64 17.17 -2.34
CA SER A 245 2.35 18.20 -1.61
C SER A 245 3.34 17.59 -0.62
N GLY A 246 4.43 18.31 -0.33
CA GLY A 246 5.55 17.81 0.46
C GLY A 246 6.27 16.64 -0.21
N ASN A 247 6.82 15.73 0.59
CA ASN A 247 7.65 14.63 0.09
C ASN A 247 6.88 13.31 0.04
N ILE A 248 6.73 12.76 -1.15
CA ILE A 248 6.08 11.46 -1.39
C ILE A 248 7.04 10.54 -2.14
N SER A 249 7.27 9.34 -1.60
CA SER A 249 8.15 8.35 -2.25
C SER A 249 7.55 6.96 -2.23
N ILE A 250 7.58 6.28 -3.37
CA ILE A 250 7.16 4.89 -3.55
C ILE A 250 8.40 4.09 -3.94
N ASN A 251 8.82 3.16 -3.09
CA ASN A 251 10.05 2.41 -3.27
C ASN A 251 9.79 0.90 -3.23
N HIS A 252 10.10 0.24 -4.33
CA HIS A 252 10.13 -1.20 -4.43
C HIS A 252 11.56 -1.68 -4.71
N THR A 253 12.01 -2.68 -3.98
CA THR A 253 13.30 -3.35 -4.23
C THR A 253 13.12 -4.84 -4.04
N ALA A 254 13.21 -5.59 -5.14
CA ALA A 254 13.18 -7.04 -5.13
C ALA A 254 14.49 -7.63 -4.58
N ASN A 255 14.41 -8.84 -4.05
CA ASN A 255 15.60 -9.61 -3.73
C ASN A 255 16.27 -10.11 -5.03
N ASN A 256 17.57 -9.82 -5.19
CA ASN A 256 18.36 -10.14 -6.38
C ASN A 256 18.61 -11.65 -6.59
N GLN A 257 18.30 -12.50 -5.61
CA GLN A 257 18.42 -13.96 -5.67
C GLN A 257 17.18 -14.67 -6.22
N LEU A 258 16.05 -13.95 -6.33
CA LEU A 258 14.78 -14.52 -6.76
C LEU A 258 14.86 -15.08 -8.19
N SER A 259 13.82 -15.76 -8.64
CA SER A 259 13.66 -16.07 -10.06
C SER A 259 13.07 -14.87 -10.80
N TYR A 260 13.19 -14.87 -12.13
CA TYR A 260 12.53 -13.87 -12.98
C TYR A 260 11.02 -13.77 -12.73
N PHE A 261 10.35 -14.90 -12.54
CA PHE A 261 8.89 -14.97 -12.32
C PHE A 261 8.45 -14.22 -11.05
N HIS A 262 9.32 -14.18 -10.05
CA HIS A 262 9.10 -13.41 -8.81
C HIS A 262 9.57 -11.96 -8.90
N ARG A 263 9.84 -11.43 -10.10
CA ARG A 263 10.23 -10.03 -10.33
C ARG A 263 9.45 -9.36 -11.45
N GLN A 264 8.31 -9.96 -11.79
CA GLN A 264 7.39 -9.42 -12.80
C GLN A 264 6.49 -8.33 -12.17
N GLY A 265 5.27 -8.20 -12.69
CA GLY A 265 4.33 -7.15 -12.31
C GLY A 265 4.39 -5.98 -13.29
N TYR A 266 3.41 -5.09 -13.18
CA TYR A 266 3.32 -3.94 -14.07
C TYR A 266 2.62 -2.79 -13.40
N THR A 267 3.20 -1.61 -13.54
CA THR A 267 2.57 -0.38 -13.06
C THR A 267 1.70 0.22 -14.17
N TYR A 268 0.42 0.39 -13.85
CA TYR A 268 -0.54 1.08 -14.70
C TYR A 268 -0.57 2.54 -14.26
N TRP A 269 0.11 3.39 -15.04
CA TRP A 269 0.02 4.83 -14.92
C TRP A 269 -1.13 5.32 -15.80
N ASN A 270 -2.32 5.30 -15.20
CA ASN A 270 -3.58 5.66 -15.82
C ASN A 270 -4.09 7.02 -15.32
N LEU A 271 -3.15 7.90 -14.96
CA LEU A 271 -3.45 9.25 -14.51
C LEU A 271 -3.77 10.14 -15.71
N THR A 272 -4.81 10.93 -15.59
CA THR A 272 -5.06 12.07 -16.49
C THR A 272 -4.23 13.28 -16.07
N GLN A 273 -3.94 13.40 -14.78
CA GLN A 273 -3.14 14.49 -14.24
C GLN A 273 -2.38 14.10 -12.96
N LEU A 274 -1.12 14.47 -12.90
CA LEU A 274 -0.31 14.51 -11.69
C LEU A 274 -0.02 15.99 -11.37
N ASN A 275 -0.53 16.48 -10.25
CA ASN A 275 -0.23 17.81 -9.72
C ASN A 275 0.83 17.68 -8.64
N VAL A 276 1.90 18.47 -8.73
CA VAL A 276 2.92 18.55 -7.68
C VAL A 276 3.13 20.01 -7.31
N ASP A 277 2.86 20.33 -6.05
CA ASP A 277 3.01 21.69 -5.52
C ASP A 277 4.47 22.15 -5.46
N SER A 278 4.69 23.46 -5.38
CA SER A 278 6.03 24.03 -5.22
C SER A 278 6.75 23.41 -4.03
N ASP A 279 8.08 23.29 -4.14
CA ASP A 279 8.95 22.71 -3.12
C ASP A 279 8.59 21.27 -2.69
N SER A 280 7.76 20.58 -3.49
CA SER A 280 7.31 19.21 -3.24
C SER A 280 8.01 18.23 -4.18
N SER A 281 8.02 16.95 -3.78
CA SER A 281 8.62 15.89 -4.60
C SER A 281 7.77 14.64 -4.62
N PHE A 282 7.64 14.05 -5.81
CA PHE A 282 7.10 12.72 -6.00
C PHE A 282 8.17 11.82 -6.61
N SER A 283 8.41 10.66 -5.99
CA SER A 283 9.29 9.64 -6.57
C SER A 283 8.64 8.27 -6.59
N LEU A 284 8.88 7.54 -7.68
CA LEU A 284 8.50 6.15 -7.87
C LEU A 284 9.71 5.37 -8.34
N THR A 285 10.28 4.55 -7.46
CA THR A 285 11.45 3.72 -7.75
C THR A 285 11.10 2.25 -7.67
N SER A 286 11.39 1.49 -8.72
CA SER A 286 11.26 0.03 -8.75
C SER A 286 12.59 -0.60 -9.16
N ILE A 287 13.20 -1.38 -8.28
CA ILE A 287 14.47 -2.09 -8.52
C ILE A 287 14.20 -3.58 -8.53
N LYS A 288 14.34 -4.21 -9.71
CA LYS A 288 13.99 -5.62 -9.97
C LYS A 288 15.07 -6.35 -10.77
N ASP A 289 16.29 -5.84 -10.75
CA ASP A 289 17.43 -6.50 -11.32
C ASP A 289 17.89 -7.72 -10.49
N ALA A 290 18.63 -8.61 -11.14
CA ALA A 290 19.14 -9.82 -10.52
C ALA A 290 20.25 -10.46 -11.36
N ILE A 291 21.05 -11.28 -10.69
CA ILE A 291 22.06 -12.14 -11.31
C ILE A 291 21.38 -13.24 -12.15
N LYS A 292 20.26 -13.77 -11.67
CA LYS A 292 19.49 -14.81 -12.38
C LYS A 292 18.65 -14.20 -13.49
N VAL A 293 19.07 -14.42 -14.74
CA VAL A 293 18.35 -14.01 -15.96
C VAL A 293 17.13 -14.91 -16.19
N GLY A 294 16.06 -14.38 -16.78
CA GLY A 294 14.92 -15.18 -17.23
C GLY A 294 15.29 -16.12 -18.39
N GLY A 295 14.48 -17.16 -18.61
CA GLY A 295 14.51 -17.90 -19.88
C GLY A 295 14.05 -17.04 -21.05
N TYR A 296 14.36 -17.46 -22.27
CA TYR A 296 13.87 -16.80 -23.49
C TYR A 296 12.35 -16.75 -23.53
N ASP A 297 11.81 -15.61 -23.95
CA ASP A 297 10.38 -15.36 -24.17
C ASP A 297 9.50 -15.57 -22.91
N ASN A 298 10.10 -15.46 -21.72
CA ASN A 298 9.35 -15.46 -20.46
C ASN A 298 8.51 -14.18 -20.27
N ALA A 299 8.85 -13.09 -20.95
CA ALA A 299 8.04 -11.88 -21.04
C ALA A 299 6.99 -12.02 -22.16
N LYS A 300 5.93 -12.82 -21.93
CA LYS A 300 4.88 -13.06 -22.95
C LYS A 300 3.89 -11.92 -23.08
N ASP A 301 3.67 -11.18 -22.00
CA ASP A 301 2.82 -9.98 -21.95
C ASP A 301 3.50 -8.86 -21.17
N LYS A 302 3.00 -7.63 -21.31
CA LYS A 302 3.49 -6.47 -20.55
C LYS A 302 3.55 -6.71 -19.04
N LYS A 303 2.58 -7.47 -18.48
CA LYS A 303 2.52 -7.86 -17.06
C LYS A 303 3.74 -8.67 -16.58
N ASN A 304 4.42 -9.33 -17.51
CA ASN A 304 5.58 -10.14 -17.18
C ASN A 304 6.88 -9.34 -17.19
N THR A 305 6.90 -8.14 -17.77
CA THR A 305 8.14 -7.36 -18.00
C THR A 305 8.71 -6.73 -16.75
N GLY A 306 7.90 -6.55 -15.70
CA GLY A 306 8.30 -5.76 -14.55
C GLY A 306 8.29 -4.24 -14.81
N GLY A 307 7.75 -3.77 -15.93
CA GLY A 307 7.79 -2.36 -16.29
C GLY A 307 6.56 -1.54 -15.92
N ILE A 308 6.30 -0.51 -16.72
CA ILE A 308 5.30 0.54 -16.48
C ILE A 308 4.66 0.99 -17.80
N GLY A 309 3.38 1.34 -17.77
CA GLY A 309 2.67 1.92 -18.90
C GLY A 309 1.96 3.22 -18.55
N PHE A 310 2.25 4.29 -19.28
CA PHE A 310 1.49 5.53 -19.33
C PHE A 310 0.33 5.34 -20.31
N THR A 311 -0.78 4.81 -19.80
CA THR A 311 -1.87 4.25 -20.63
C THR A 311 -2.90 5.28 -21.09
N ARG A 312 -2.77 6.54 -20.66
CA ARG A 312 -3.64 7.65 -21.01
C ARG A 312 -2.82 8.90 -21.23
N ASP A 313 -3.44 9.87 -21.88
CA ASP A 313 -2.92 11.22 -21.94
C ASP A 313 -2.75 11.74 -20.50
N THR A 314 -1.52 12.08 -20.15
CA THR A 314 -1.13 12.51 -18.80
C THR A 314 -0.58 13.92 -18.85
N ILE A 315 -1.13 14.77 -17.99
CA ILE A 315 -0.55 16.09 -17.68
C ILE A 315 0.27 15.97 -16.39
N PHE A 316 1.57 16.17 -16.49
CA PHE A 316 2.45 16.47 -15.36
C PHE A 316 2.42 17.99 -15.13
N ASN A 317 1.58 18.42 -14.19
CA ASN A 317 1.52 19.80 -13.74
C ASN A 317 2.43 19.95 -12.51
N VAL A 318 3.70 20.23 -12.77
CA VAL A 318 4.76 20.24 -11.76
C VAL A 318 5.19 21.70 -11.58
N LYS A 319 4.87 22.29 -10.44
CA LYS A 319 5.16 23.70 -10.17
C LYS A 319 6.68 23.96 -10.10
N GLN A 320 7.07 25.21 -10.31
CA GLN A 320 8.44 25.67 -10.11
C GLN A 320 8.97 25.24 -8.73
N GLY A 321 10.21 24.76 -8.68
CA GLY A 321 10.85 24.21 -7.49
C GLY A 321 10.49 22.76 -7.18
N ALA A 322 9.46 22.20 -7.83
CA ALA A 322 9.00 20.83 -7.61
C ALA A 322 9.61 19.84 -8.61
N ARG A 323 9.59 18.55 -8.24
CA ARG A 323 10.14 17.48 -9.08
C ARG A 323 9.36 16.17 -9.04
N VAL A 324 9.39 15.46 -10.16
CA VAL A 324 8.88 14.10 -10.34
C VAL A 324 10.01 13.21 -10.80
N ASP A 325 10.31 12.14 -10.06
CA ASP A 325 11.34 11.16 -10.39
C ASP A 325 10.75 9.75 -10.49
N ILE A 326 10.63 9.21 -11.71
CA ILE A 326 10.17 7.84 -11.95
C ILE A 326 11.35 7.03 -12.48
N SER A 327 11.76 6.01 -11.72
CA SER A 327 12.93 5.19 -12.04
C SER A 327 12.60 3.70 -11.95
N TYR A 328 12.80 2.98 -13.06
CA TYR A 328 12.69 1.52 -13.09
C TYR A 328 14.03 0.91 -13.45
N THR A 329 14.49 -0.02 -12.62
CA THR A 329 15.54 -0.99 -12.96
C THR A 329 14.88 -2.33 -13.21
N LEU A 330 14.76 -2.69 -14.48
CA LEU A 330 13.97 -3.81 -14.97
C LEU A 330 14.69 -5.14 -14.80
N PRO A 331 13.96 -6.24 -14.61
CA PRO A 331 14.53 -7.58 -14.72
C PRO A 331 14.98 -7.85 -16.16
N ILE A 332 16.03 -8.65 -16.33
CA ILE A 332 16.49 -9.08 -17.65
C ILE A 332 15.67 -10.30 -18.07
N SER A 333 14.90 -10.15 -19.15
CA SER A 333 14.21 -11.25 -19.84
C SER A 333 14.65 -11.29 -21.31
N PRO A 334 15.48 -12.26 -21.71
CA PRO A 334 15.79 -12.49 -23.12
C PRO A 334 14.50 -12.61 -23.92
N VAL A 335 14.36 -11.80 -24.97
CA VAL A 335 13.26 -11.90 -25.94
C VAL A 335 13.82 -12.26 -27.30
N LYS A 336 13.30 -13.32 -27.92
CA LYS A 336 13.61 -13.69 -29.31
C LYS A 336 12.79 -12.86 -30.30
N ASN A 337 11.60 -12.41 -29.89
CA ASN A 337 10.68 -11.63 -30.71
C ASN A 337 10.35 -10.28 -30.04
N SER A 338 10.52 -9.16 -30.75
CA SER A 338 10.57 -7.80 -30.21
C SER A 338 9.20 -7.11 -30.03
N ARG A 339 8.09 -7.87 -29.96
CA ARG A 339 6.74 -7.28 -29.98
C ARG A 339 6.28 -6.66 -28.66
N ILE A 340 7.05 -6.82 -27.58
CA ILE A 340 6.67 -6.39 -26.24
C ILE A 340 7.71 -5.40 -25.73
N ALA A 341 7.24 -4.29 -25.18
CA ALA A 341 8.06 -3.32 -24.47
C ALA A 341 7.75 -3.38 -22.97
N ALA A 342 8.79 -3.17 -22.15
CA ALA A 342 8.62 -3.08 -20.71
C ALA A 342 8.05 -1.73 -20.29
N VAL A 343 8.44 -0.68 -21.00
CA VAL A 343 7.96 0.68 -20.76
C VAL A 343 7.13 1.12 -21.95
N ASN A 344 5.90 1.56 -21.71
CA ASN A 344 4.97 1.95 -22.76
C ASN A 344 4.47 3.37 -22.50
N PHE A 345 4.67 4.27 -23.47
CA PHE A 345 4.00 5.56 -23.54
C PHE A 345 2.86 5.44 -24.54
N ASP A 346 1.70 4.99 -24.08
CA ASP A 346 0.54 4.73 -24.94
C ASP A 346 -0.30 6.01 -25.14
N GLY A 347 -0.34 6.89 -24.13
CA GLY A 347 -0.95 8.21 -24.21
C GLY A 347 0.05 9.34 -24.45
N ASN A 348 -0.46 10.53 -24.74
CA ASN A 348 0.34 11.75 -24.90
C ASN A 348 0.85 12.26 -23.56
N ILE A 349 2.03 12.87 -23.56
CA ILE A 349 2.62 13.46 -22.35
C ILE A 349 2.62 14.98 -22.46
N THR A 350 2.11 15.66 -21.45
CA THR A 350 2.26 17.11 -21.30
C THR A 350 2.97 17.42 -19.98
N VAL A 351 3.99 18.27 -20.01
CA VAL A 351 4.67 18.78 -18.82
C VAL A 351 4.58 20.30 -18.81
N LYS A 352 4.13 20.86 -17.68
CA LYS A 352 3.93 22.30 -17.49
C LYS A 352 4.07 22.69 -16.01
N GLY A 353 4.05 24.00 -15.73
CA GLY A 353 4.15 24.57 -14.37
C GLY A 353 5.56 25.00 -13.93
N GLY A 354 6.59 24.79 -14.75
CA GLY A 354 7.97 25.25 -14.48
C GLY A 354 8.85 24.31 -13.66
N GLY A 355 8.35 23.12 -13.31
CA GLY A 355 9.12 22.08 -12.60
C GLY A 355 9.73 21.02 -13.52
N VAL A 356 10.33 19.99 -12.90
CA VAL A 356 11.13 18.96 -13.59
C VAL A 356 10.48 17.58 -13.49
N VAL A 357 10.43 16.85 -14.62
CA VAL A 357 10.02 15.44 -14.69
C VAL A 357 11.17 14.60 -15.23
N ASN A 358 11.62 13.62 -14.45
CA ASN A 358 12.65 12.67 -14.81
C ASN A 358 12.06 11.26 -14.91
N LEU A 359 12.18 10.66 -16.08
CA LEU A 359 11.78 9.28 -16.37
C LEU A 359 13.04 8.49 -16.73
N LYS A 360 13.42 7.54 -15.88
CA LYS A 360 14.65 6.75 -16.03
C LYS A 360 14.34 5.26 -16.11
N PHE A 361 14.79 4.61 -17.17
CA PHE A 361 14.56 3.19 -17.40
C PHE A 361 15.89 2.48 -17.61
N ASN A 362 16.23 1.56 -16.71
CA ASN A 362 17.50 0.86 -16.72
C ASN A 362 17.30 -0.65 -16.64
N ALA A 363 18.35 -1.38 -16.95
CA ALA A 363 18.52 -2.79 -16.64
C ALA A 363 20.03 -3.03 -16.50
N LEU A 364 20.43 -4.05 -15.75
CA LEU A 364 21.84 -4.40 -15.64
C LEU A 364 22.41 -4.72 -17.02
N SER A 365 23.64 -4.26 -17.27
CA SER A 365 24.38 -4.61 -18.48
C SER A 365 24.73 -6.09 -18.46
N ASN A 366 24.35 -6.82 -19.51
CA ASN A 366 24.73 -8.20 -19.75
C ASN A 366 24.60 -8.56 -21.24
N ASN A 367 24.90 -9.81 -21.59
CA ASN A 367 24.83 -10.30 -22.97
C ASN A 367 23.40 -10.61 -23.46
N TYR A 368 22.39 -10.51 -22.60
CA TYR A 368 21.01 -10.83 -22.93
C TYR A 368 20.19 -9.57 -23.18
N LYS A 369 19.36 -9.60 -24.23
CA LYS A 369 18.52 -8.44 -24.54
C LYS A 369 17.26 -8.43 -23.68
N THR A 370 16.82 -7.26 -23.25
CA THR A 370 15.55 -7.07 -22.51
C THR A 370 14.60 -6.17 -23.31
N PRO A 371 13.26 -6.33 -23.15
CA PRO A 371 12.28 -5.41 -23.72
C PRO A 371 12.62 -3.94 -23.44
N GLY A 372 12.63 -3.11 -24.49
CA GLY A 372 12.94 -1.69 -24.40
C GLY A 372 11.73 -0.83 -24.06
N VAL A 373 11.76 0.40 -24.55
CA VAL A 373 10.73 1.43 -24.41
C VAL A 373 9.97 1.56 -25.72
N ASN A 374 8.64 1.54 -25.67
CA ASN A 374 7.77 1.84 -26.80
C ASN A 374 7.06 3.18 -26.57
N ILE A 375 7.11 4.05 -27.57
CA ILE A 375 6.46 5.36 -27.58
C ILE A 375 5.41 5.34 -28.69
N SER A 376 4.16 5.15 -28.29
CA SER A 376 2.99 5.26 -29.16
C SER A 376 2.33 6.63 -29.07
N SER A 377 2.80 7.51 -28.18
CA SER A 377 2.36 8.91 -28.09
C SER A 377 2.43 9.59 -29.46
N ARG A 378 1.46 10.44 -29.74
CA ARG A 378 1.49 11.34 -30.92
C ARG A 378 2.08 12.70 -30.56
N PHE A 379 1.97 13.09 -29.29
CA PHE A 379 2.43 14.37 -28.79
C PHE A 379 3.21 14.20 -27.48
N ILE A 380 4.34 14.90 -27.42
CA ILE A 380 5.01 15.27 -26.18
C ILE A 380 5.06 16.80 -26.15
N ASN A 381 4.46 17.41 -25.14
CA ASN A 381 4.39 18.86 -24.98
C ASN A 381 5.10 19.27 -23.68
N VAL A 382 6.09 20.14 -23.76
CA VAL A 382 6.85 20.66 -22.63
C VAL A 382 6.82 22.19 -22.73
N THR A 383 6.24 22.84 -21.73
CA THR A 383 5.91 24.27 -21.79
C THR A 383 6.11 24.95 -20.44
N GLU A 384 5.93 26.27 -20.38
CA GLU A 384 5.91 27.05 -19.13
C GLU A 384 7.22 26.94 -18.31
N GLY A 385 8.37 26.86 -18.98
CA GLY A 385 9.67 26.71 -18.29
C GLY A 385 9.89 25.33 -17.69
N SER A 386 9.10 24.32 -18.06
CA SER A 386 9.27 22.95 -17.56
C SER A 386 10.39 22.20 -18.26
N GLN A 387 10.83 21.11 -17.62
CA GLN A 387 11.79 20.17 -18.17
C GLN A 387 11.25 18.73 -18.12
N LEU A 388 11.45 17.97 -19.20
CA LEU A 388 11.17 16.55 -19.28
C LEU A 388 12.42 15.79 -19.74
N ASN A 389 12.92 14.90 -18.89
CA ASN A 389 14.04 14.02 -19.21
C ASN A 389 13.53 12.58 -19.32
N ILE A 390 13.70 11.95 -20.49
CA ILE A 390 13.43 10.52 -20.69
C ILE A 390 14.75 9.83 -21.03
N THR A 391 15.21 8.95 -20.15
CA THR A 391 16.51 8.29 -20.28
C THR A 391 16.39 6.78 -20.20
N GLY A 392 17.16 6.09 -21.05
CA GLY A 392 17.20 4.64 -21.13
C GLY A 392 18.64 4.14 -21.06
N SER A 393 18.91 3.11 -20.24
CA SER A 393 20.20 2.42 -20.19
C SER A 393 20.00 0.92 -19.99
N MET A 394 19.80 0.20 -21.09
CA MET A 394 19.41 -1.22 -21.08
C MET A 394 20.08 -1.97 -22.24
N PRO A 395 20.52 -3.22 -22.06
CA PRO A 395 20.88 -4.07 -23.19
C PRO A 395 19.61 -4.44 -23.94
N SER A 396 19.19 -3.62 -24.91
CA SER A 396 18.03 -3.89 -25.77
C SER A 396 18.46 -3.95 -27.23
N THR A 397 17.66 -4.59 -28.08
CA THR A 397 17.82 -4.51 -29.54
C THR A 397 17.35 -3.14 -30.03
N THR A 398 16.22 -2.68 -29.49
CA THR A 398 15.66 -1.35 -29.74
C THR A 398 15.37 -0.72 -28.39
N LEU A 399 16.21 0.24 -27.99
CA LEU A 399 16.05 0.89 -26.69
C LEU A 399 14.79 1.77 -26.66
N PHE A 400 14.60 2.60 -27.69
CA PHE A 400 13.41 3.41 -27.91
C PHE A 400 12.83 3.07 -29.27
N ASN A 401 11.58 2.62 -29.28
CA ASN A 401 10.79 2.42 -30.48
C ASN A 401 9.70 3.50 -30.54
N VAL A 402 9.80 4.42 -31.50
CA VAL A 402 8.75 5.42 -31.77
C VAL A 402 7.82 4.81 -32.80
N ALA A 403 6.64 4.38 -32.35
CA ALA A 403 5.71 3.57 -33.14
C ALA A 403 4.77 4.38 -34.04
N ASN A 404 4.61 5.68 -33.75
CA ASN A 404 3.77 6.61 -34.48
C ASN A 404 4.58 7.87 -34.82
N ASP A 405 4.11 8.66 -35.79
CA ASP A 405 4.60 10.02 -35.97
C ASP A 405 4.44 10.81 -34.66
N LEU A 406 5.56 11.30 -34.15
CA LEU A 406 5.64 11.97 -32.86
C LEU A 406 5.99 13.44 -33.06
N ILE A 407 5.13 14.33 -32.56
CA ILE A 407 5.39 15.76 -32.48
C ILE A 407 5.88 16.10 -31.08
N ILE A 408 7.06 16.72 -31.00
CA ILE A 408 7.63 17.23 -29.75
C ILE A 408 7.55 18.76 -29.79
N ASN A 409 6.75 19.33 -28.89
CA ASN A 409 6.72 20.77 -28.64
C ASN A 409 7.50 21.06 -27.35
N ALA A 410 8.53 21.89 -27.45
CA ALA A 410 9.42 22.28 -26.37
C ALA A 410 9.51 23.82 -26.27
N THR A 411 8.42 24.52 -26.58
CA THR A 411 8.41 25.98 -26.59
C THR A 411 8.56 26.52 -25.16
N ASN A 412 9.59 27.37 -24.94
CA ASN A 412 9.93 27.92 -23.64
C ASN A 412 10.18 26.85 -22.56
N SER A 413 10.74 25.69 -22.93
CA SER A 413 11.25 24.68 -21.99
C SER A 413 12.76 24.85 -21.74
N PHE A 414 13.26 24.31 -20.63
CA PHE A 414 14.69 24.30 -20.29
C PHE A 414 15.37 22.95 -20.54
#